data_AF-A0A444JCF5-F1
#
_entry.id   AF-A0A444JCF5-F1
#
_cell.length_a   1.000
_cell.length_b   1.000
_cell.length_c   1.000
_cell.angle_alpha   90.00
_cell.angle_beta   90.00
_cell.angle_gamma   90.00
#
_symmetry.space_group_name_H-M   'P 1'
#
loop_
_entity.id
_entity.type
_entity.pdbx_description
1 polymer ?
#
loop_
_entity_poly.entity_id
_entity_poly.type
_entity_poly.pdbx_seq_one_letter_code
_entity_poly.pdbx_strand_id
1 'polypeptide(L)'
;MKKISFGLFLIALTTLMVELALVRVFDVIWYANKAYMIITMVMFCFGIAGVYQSLWPMKQDENFKDKLCWITFLFGALILVIQPVVNFLPLDFQAIQTGSPENIFYLFLMYIVLATPFFLSGMIFTAIFSYYSRHIQQLYFWDLFGAAVGCLILIPFLPYIGPAGALFIGGGLCWITTAMLASTRTIKTTLFVLGMVVIAVPFVKSFSADKPGDRYFEFRHHISKRGVAVGIQNEKLETSYWDPISKIDIIEKDRVKHVAYDGGTQSSFIFPFDGDYKKLRASLPKATNQNFGGQNVYLSHYLKQDSDQNVLIIGSAAGQETKAALTYGAAHVDAVEMVGFVVKAGKEIYSDFNGNIFNHPNVTTHVDEGRSFLRTTDKKYDIIQIYSNHTSSSIAAGSGAMATSYLQTVEAYTEYFQHLKKDGILHINHHVYPRMVTTAAKAWKDMGLSDFRNHVLVFQARDGVRDNLPTLLIRMSPWTETEVSMLEHWFWR
;
A
#
# COMPACT_ATOMS: atom_id res chain seq x y z
N MET A 1 31.28 -2.19 26.63
CA MET A 1 31.06 -1.80 25.22
C MET A 1 30.23 -2.81 24.44
N LYS A 2 30.68 -4.06 24.18
CA LYS A 2 29.93 -5.04 23.35
C LYS A 2 28.42 -5.14 23.65
N LYS A 3 28.02 -5.29 24.92
CA LYS A 3 26.60 -5.36 25.32
C LYS A 3 25.81 -4.07 25.03
N ILE A 4 26.43 -2.90 25.21
CA ILE A 4 25.79 -1.60 24.95
C ILE A 4 25.62 -1.42 23.44
N SER A 5 26.65 -1.72 22.66
CA SER A 5 26.61 -1.65 21.20
C SER A 5 25.53 -2.55 20.61
N PHE A 6 25.45 -3.81 21.06
CA PHE A 6 24.40 -4.71 20.60
C PHE A 6 23.01 -4.34 21.12
N GLY A 7 22.91 -3.81 22.35
CA GLY A 7 21.65 -3.25 22.84
C GLY A 7 21.17 -2.08 21.98
N LEU A 8 22.08 -1.17 21.61
CA LEU A 8 21.77 -0.06 20.70
C LEU A 8 21.28 -0.55 19.34
N PHE A 9 21.90 -1.59 18.78
CA PHE A 9 21.43 -2.25 17.56
C PHE A 9 19.97 -2.74 17.68
N LEU A 10 19.62 -3.42 18.78
CA LEU A 10 18.25 -3.90 18.98
C LEU A 10 17.25 -2.77 19.20
N ILE A 11 17.66 -1.67 19.85
CA ILE A 11 16.81 -0.48 20.01
C ILE A 11 16.58 0.20 18.66
N ALA A 12 17.63 0.42 17.86
CA ALA A 12 17.51 1.00 16.52
C ALA A 12 16.63 0.15 15.59
N LEU A 13 16.85 -1.16 15.60
CA LEU A 13 16.00 -2.13 14.89
C LEU A 13 14.55 -2.00 15.33
N THR A 14 14.29 -2.02 16.64
CA THR A 14 12.93 -1.94 17.19
C THR A 14 12.26 -0.62 16.84
N THR A 15 12.94 0.50 17.01
CA THR A 15 12.38 1.82 16.76
C THR A 15 11.96 1.99 15.30
N LEU A 16 12.83 1.65 14.35
CA LEU A 16 12.50 1.77 12.92
C LEU A 16 11.46 0.74 12.48
N MET A 17 11.53 -0.49 12.98
CA MET A 17 10.54 -1.52 12.65
C MET A 17 9.14 -1.14 13.16
N VAL A 18 9.04 -0.61 14.39
CA VAL A 18 7.78 -0.15 14.98
C VAL A 18 7.26 1.10 14.25
N GLU A 19 8.14 2.06 13.93
CA GLU A 19 7.79 3.24 13.14
C GLU A 19 7.15 2.84 11.81
N LEU A 20 7.83 1.99 11.03
CA LEU A 20 7.34 1.54 9.72
C LEU A 20 6.06 0.68 9.84
N ALA A 21 5.97 -0.18 10.85
CA ALA A 21 4.77 -0.97 11.08
C ALA A 21 3.56 -0.07 11.39
N LEU A 22 3.74 0.96 12.21
CA LEU A 22 2.67 1.93 12.51
C LEU A 22 2.29 2.75 11.27
N VAL A 23 3.25 3.17 10.44
CA VAL A 23 2.94 3.82 9.15
C VAL A 23 2.04 2.92 8.30
N ARG A 24 2.34 1.62 8.20
CA ARG A 24 1.52 0.65 7.46
C ARG A 24 0.11 0.49 8.06
N VAL A 25 0.01 0.42 9.38
CA VAL A 25 -1.29 0.36 10.09
C VAL A 25 -2.13 1.58 9.80
N PHE A 26 -1.58 2.78 9.98
CA PHE A 26 -2.33 4.02 9.81
C PHE A 26 -2.66 4.33 8.36
N ASP A 27 -1.90 3.82 7.38
CA ASP A 27 -2.29 3.91 5.97
C ASP A 27 -3.57 3.09 5.68
N VAL A 28 -3.70 1.92 6.31
CA VAL A 28 -4.90 1.06 6.22
C VAL A 28 -6.10 1.66 6.96
N ILE A 29 -5.92 2.12 8.19
CA ILE A 29 -7.04 2.63 9.00
C ILE A 29 -7.47 4.01 8.53
N TRP A 30 -6.52 4.85 8.10
CA TRP A 30 -6.74 6.23 7.69
C TRP A 30 -6.41 6.43 6.21
N TYR A 31 -5.67 7.48 5.86
CA TYR A 31 -5.15 7.73 4.53
C TYR A 31 -3.66 7.99 4.67
N ALA A 32 -2.86 7.64 3.65
CA ALA A 32 -1.41 7.78 3.64
C ALA A 32 -0.92 9.14 4.17
N ASN A 33 -1.57 10.24 3.78
CA ASN A 33 -1.20 11.59 4.24
C ASN A 33 -1.25 11.77 5.77
N LYS A 34 -2.11 11.03 6.47
CA LYS A 34 -2.15 11.00 7.94
C LYS A 34 -1.20 9.96 8.53
N ALA A 35 -0.90 8.87 7.82
CA ALA A 35 0.04 7.85 8.28
C ALA A 35 1.47 8.37 8.42
N TYR A 36 1.92 9.25 7.51
CA TYR A 36 3.26 9.86 7.55
C TYR A 36 3.52 10.76 8.76
N MET A 37 2.47 11.15 9.47
CA MET A 37 2.58 11.82 10.76
C MET A 37 3.42 11.02 11.77
N ILE A 38 3.45 9.69 11.66
CA ILE A 38 4.29 8.85 12.52
C ILE A 38 5.75 9.25 12.36
N ILE A 39 6.25 9.40 11.13
CA ILE A 39 7.65 9.78 10.87
C ILE A 39 7.97 11.15 11.48
N THR A 40 7.12 12.15 11.22
CA THR A 40 7.34 13.50 11.75
C THR A 40 7.26 13.53 13.28
N MET A 41 6.38 12.73 13.87
CA MET A 41 6.25 12.57 15.31
C MET A 41 7.47 11.87 15.93
N VAL A 42 8.03 10.83 15.30
CA VAL A 42 9.27 10.18 15.77
C VAL A 42 10.40 11.21 15.82
N MET A 43 10.60 11.98 14.74
CA MET A 43 11.61 13.03 14.69
C MET A 43 11.38 14.10 15.77
N PHE A 44 10.14 14.53 15.98
CA PHE A 44 9.76 15.47 17.03
C PHE A 44 10.07 14.92 18.42
N CYS A 45 9.70 13.67 18.70
CA CYS A 45 9.97 13.00 19.98
C CYS A 45 11.48 12.86 20.26
N PHE A 46 12.28 12.56 19.24
CA PHE A 46 13.74 12.52 19.37
C PHE A 46 14.31 13.90 19.68
N GLY A 47 13.80 14.95 19.04
CA GLY A 47 14.15 16.34 19.33
C GLY A 47 13.84 16.74 20.78
N ILE A 48 12.61 16.46 21.25
CA ILE A 48 12.23 16.73 22.64
C ILE A 48 13.08 15.91 23.62
N ALA A 49 13.34 14.63 23.32
CA ALA A 49 14.19 13.80 24.18
C ALA A 49 15.60 14.37 24.31
N GLY A 50 16.17 14.89 23.22
CA GLY A 50 17.45 15.60 23.21
C GLY A 50 17.42 16.86 24.08
N VAL A 51 16.40 17.70 23.93
CA VAL A 51 16.22 18.91 24.76
C VAL A 51 16.04 18.56 26.23
N TYR A 52 15.17 17.60 26.54
CA TYR A 52 14.94 17.13 27.91
C TYR A 52 16.24 16.66 28.56
N GLN A 53 17.04 15.88 27.84
CA GLN A 53 18.30 15.37 28.36
C GLN A 53 19.41 16.42 28.41
N SER A 54 19.33 17.48 27.61
CA SER A 54 20.23 18.64 27.74
C SER A 54 19.91 19.48 28.98
N LEU A 55 18.63 19.62 29.35
CA LEU A 55 18.19 20.37 30.53
C LEU A 55 18.35 19.56 31.82
N TRP A 56 18.04 18.26 31.75
CA TRP A 56 18.14 17.32 32.85
C TRP A 56 19.03 16.13 32.45
N PRO A 57 20.36 16.33 32.40
CA PRO A 57 21.27 15.28 31.99
C PRO A 57 21.22 14.10 32.95
N MET A 58 21.08 12.91 32.38
CA MET A 58 21.14 11.68 33.15
C MET A 58 22.54 11.55 33.77
N LYS A 59 22.60 11.68 35.10
CA LYS A 59 23.85 11.65 35.86
C LYS A 59 24.66 10.41 35.47
N GLN A 60 25.95 10.63 35.21
CA GLN A 60 26.91 9.59 34.85
C GLN A 60 27.39 8.85 36.11
N ASP A 61 26.44 8.25 36.83
CA ASP A 61 26.65 7.55 38.09
C ASP A 61 26.58 6.02 37.93
N GLU A 62 26.83 5.28 39.01
CA GLU A 62 26.75 3.81 39.02
C GLU A 62 25.36 3.30 38.60
N ASN A 63 24.31 4.11 38.80
CA ASN A 63 22.92 3.80 38.47
C ASN A 63 22.56 4.04 36.99
N PHE A 64 23.49 4.51 36.15
CA PHE A 64 23.22 4.79 34.73
C PHE A 64 22.63 3.59 33.99
N LYS A 65 23.18 2.38 34.22
CA LYS A 65 22.71 1.15 33.57
C LYS A 65 21.32 0.75 34.03
N ASP A 66 21.00 0.92 35.30
CA ASP A 66 19.70 0.56 35.85
C ASP A 66 18.61 1.51 35.33
N LYS A 67 18.90 2.82 35.24
CA LYS A 67 18.02 3.79 34.58
C LYS A 67 17.79 3.42 33.11
N LEU A 68 18.84 3.05 32.38
CA LEU A 68 18.73 2.62 30.99
C LEU A 68 17.89 1.34 30.83
N CYS A 69 18.06 0.38 31.75
CA CYS A 69 17.25 -0.85 31.79
C CYS A 69 15.76 -0.52 32.01
N TRP A 70 15.45 0.38 32.93
CA TRP A 70 14.08 0.81 33.21
C TRP A 70 13.43 1.51 32.02
N ILE A 71 14.12 2.48 31.40
CA ILE A 71 13.60 3.18 30.21
C ILE A 71 13.39 2.20 29.05
N THR A 72 14.32 1.26 28.84
CA THR A 72 14.20 0.22 27.80
C THR A 72 13.05 -0.73 28.06
N PHE A 73 12.83 -1.14 29.32
CA PHE A 73 11.70 -1.97 29.70
C PHE A 73 10.37 -1.25 29.45
N LEU A 74 10.27 0.02 29.85
CA LEU A 74 9.08 0.86 29.65
C LEU A 74 8.82 1.11 28.17
N PHE A 75 9.86 1.32 27.36
CA PHE A 75 9.73 1.45 25.92
C PHE A 75 9.06 0.21 25.31
N GLY A 76 9.55 -0.99 25.64
CA GLY A 76 8.94 -2.25 25.20
C GLY A 76 7.50 -2.42 25.67
N ALA A 77 7.21 -2.10 26.94
CA ALA A 77 5.86 -2.18 27.49
C ALA A 77 4.88 -1.23 26.79
N LEU A 78 5.29 0.01 26.54
CA LEU A 78 4.44 1.01 25.89
C LEU A 78 4.16 0.67 24.42
N ILE A 79 5.12 0.07 23.69
CA ILE A 79 4.89 -0.43 22.33
C ILE A 79 3.74 -1.44 22.31
N LEU A 80 3.72 -2.39 23.26
CA LEU A 80 2.67 -3.42 23.36
C LEU A 80 1.30 -2.84 23.71
N VAL A 81 1.27 -1.69 24.39
CA VAL A 81 0.04 -0.99 24.78
C VAL A 81 -0.57 -0.20 23.62
N ILE A 82 0.18 0.11 22.56
CA ILE A 82 -0.33 0.91 21.42
C ILE A 82 -1.59 0.29 20.82
N GLN A 83 -1.52 -0.97 20.40
CA GLN A 83 -2.64 -1.63 19.70
C GLN A 83 -3.92 -1.71 20.55
N PRO A 84 -3.91 -2.20 21.81
CA PRO A 84 -5.13 -2.26 22.61
C PRO A 84 -5.70 -0.87 22.91
N VAL A 85 -4.86 0.14 23.15
CA VAL A 85 -5.34 1.51 23.40
C VAL A 85 -5.93 2.13 22.14
N VAL A 86 -5.26 2.02 20.99
CA VAL A 86 -5.78 2.52 19.71
C VAL A 86 -7.13 1.89 19.38
N ASN A 87 -7.30 0.59 19.63
CA ASN A 87 -8.58 -0.11 19.40
C ASN A 87 -9.68 0.26 20.40
N PHE A 88 -9.29 0.60 21.63
CA PHE A 88 -10.23 0.99 22.68
C PHE A 88 -10.78 2.40 22.46
N LEU A 89 -9.97 3.32 21.93
CA LEU A 89 -10.40 4.69 21.65
C LEU A 89 -11.49 4.71 20.56
N PRO A 90 -12.70 5.23 20.82
CA PRO A 90 -13.79 5.27 19.85
C PRO A 90 -13.62 6.47 18.89
N LEU A 91 -12.47 6.55 18.24
CA LEU A 91 -12.13 7.65 17.34
C LEU A 91 -12.88 7.51 16.01
N ASP A 92 -13.69 8.51 15.69
CA ASP A 92 -14.34 8.66 14.39
C ASP A 92 -13.98 10.01 13.76
N PHE A 93 -13.29 9.97 12.61
CA PHE A 93 -12.90 11.18 11.89
C PHE A 93 -14.07 11.94 11.28
N GLN A 94 -15.18 11.27 10.99
CA GLN A 94 -16.37 11.95 10.47
C GLN A 94 -16.96 12.88 11.54
N ALA A 95 -16.96 12.43 12.80
CA ALA A 95 -17.40 13.24 13.93
C ALA A 95 -16.47 14.43 14.24
N ILE A 96 -15.18 14.35 13.89
CA ILE A 96 -14.24 15.49 13.99
C ILE A 96 -14.63 16.59 12.99
N GLN A 97 -14.98 16.23 11.75
CA GLN A 97 -15.38 17.21 10.74
C GLN A 97 -16.66 17.96 11.14
N THR A 98 -17.53 17.32 11.91
CA THR A 98 -18.74 17.92 12.47
C THR A 98 -18.50 18.68 13.79
N GLY A 99 -17.24 18.78 14.24
CA GLY A 99 -16.83 19.60 15.39
C GLY A 99 -16.95 18.93 16.77
N SER A 100 -16.97 17.60 16.86
CA SER A 100 -17.04 16.87 18.14
C SER A 100 -15.77 17.08 19.00
N PRO A 101 -15.87 17.74 20.17
CA PRO A 101 -14.70 17.96 21.04
C PRO A 101 -14.11 16.66 21.60
N GLU A 102 -14.97 15.66 21.84
CA GLU A 102 -14.57 14.35 22.35
C GLU A 102 -13.62 13.62 21.39
N ASN A 103 -13.92 13.65 20.09
CA ASN A 103 -13.06 13.02 19.08
C ASN A 103 -11.73 13.76 18.89
N ILE A 104 -11.70 15.09 19.07
CA ILE A 104 -10.45 15.85 19.10
C ILE A 104 -9.62 15.44 20.32
N PHE A 105 -10.25 15.24 21.48
CA PHE A 105 -9.58 14.75 22.68
C PHE A 105 -9.05 13.31 22.50
N TYR A 106 -9.82 12.41 21.88
CA TYR A 106 -9.34 11.07 21.55
C TYR A 106 -8.17 11.08 20.58
N LEU A 107 -8.20 11.95 19.57
CA LEU A 107 -7.08 12.15 18.67
C LEU A 107 -5.84 12.60 19.46
N PHE A 108 -5.96 13.63 20.31
CA PHE A 108 -4.87 14.10 21.15
C PHE A 108 -4.29 13.01 22.06
N LEU A 109 -5.15 12.22 22.71
CA LEU A 109 -4.72 11.09 23.54
C LEU A 109 -3.98 10.03 22.70
N MET A 110 -4.43 9.78 21.48
CA MET A 110 -3.76 8.86 20.57
C MET A 110 -2.35 9.36 20.20
N TYR A 111 -2.18 10.67 19.93
CA TYR A 111 -0.85 11.26 19.73
C TYR A 111 0.06 11.06 20.95
N ILE A 112 -0.44 11.24 22.17
CA ILE A 112 0.34 11.00 23.39
C ILE A 112 0.80 9.54 23.46
N VAL A 113 -0.13 8.60 23.26
CA VAL A 113 0.15 7.16 23.32
C VAL A 113 1.21 6.76 22.30
N LEU A 114 1.13 7.29 21.08
CA LEU A 114 2.10 6.99 20.03
C LEU A 114 3.44 7.71 20.25
N ALA A 115 3.44 8.95 20.72
CA ALA A 115 4.65 9.75 20.94
C ALA A 115 5.52 9.24 22.10
N THR A 116 4.89 8.78 23.18
CA THR A 116 5.58 8.39 24.41
C THR A 116 6.66 7.32 24.20
N PRO A 117 6.41 6.17 23.52
CA PRO A 117 7.46 5.18 23.29
C PRO A 117 8.63 5.73 22.45
N PHE A 118 8.37 6.55 21.43
CA PHE A 118 9.44 7.15 20.63
C PHE A 118 10.24 8.21 21.38
N PHE A 119 9.62 8.93 22.31
CA PHE A 119 10.34 9.80 23.24
C PHE A 119 11.31 8.99 24.12
N LEU A 120 10.88 7.85 24.66
CA LEU A 120 11.77 6.96 25.43
C LEU A 120 12.91 6.40 24.57
N SER A 121 12.63 6.01 23.32
CA SER A 121 13.68 5.64 22.36
C SER A 121 14.70 6.78 22.19
N GLY A 122 14.23 8.01 21.94
CA GLY A 122 15.10 9.19 21.82
C GLY A 122 15.96 9.43 23.07
N MET A 123 15.41 9.19 24.27
CA MET A 123 16.16 9.27 25.53
C MET A 123 17.25 8.19 25.60
N ILE A 124 16.96 6.95 25.18
CA ILE A 124 17.93 5.86 25.14
C ILE A 124 19.11 6.23 24.23
N PHE A 125 18.84 6.69 23.01
CA PHE A 125 19.87 7.13 22.06
C PHE A 125 20.71 8.28 22.62
N THR A 126 20.06 9.33 23.10
CA THR A 126 20.75 10.52 23.62
C THR A 126 21.60 10.17 24.85
N ALA A 127 21.09 9.33 25.75
CA ALA A 127 21.82 8.85 26.92
C ALA A 127 23.09 8.05 26.54
N ILE A 128 22.96 7.10 25.62
CA ILE A 128 24.07 6.24 25.19
C ILE A 128 25.13 7.07 24.45
N PHE A 129 24.74 7.92 23.51
CA PHE A 129 25.68 8.76 22.76
C PHE A 129 26.38 9.79 23.63
N SER A 130 25.68 10.38 24.61
CA SER A 130 26.27 11.35 25.54
C SER A 130 27.26 10.68 26.50
N TYR A 131 26.92 9.52 27.06
CA TYR A 131 27.78 8.81 28.02
C TYR A 131 29.00 8.16 27.35
N TYR A 132 28.82 7.56 26.17
CA TYR A 132 29.87 6.81 25.46
C TYR A 132 30.43 7.56 24.24
N SER A 133 30.46 8.89 24.30
CA SER A 133 30.90 9.77 23.19
C SER A 133 32.26 9.41 22.59
N ARG A 134 33.20 8.89 23.40
CA ARG A 134 34.51 8.39 22.94
C ARG A 134 34.44 7.22 21.95
N HIS A 135 33.33 6.48 21.91
CA HIS A 135 33.12 5.32 21.03
C HIS A 135 32.04 5.59 19.98
N ILE A 136 31.75 6.85 19.67
CA ILE A 136 30.63 7.24 18.82
C ILE A 136 30.62 6.55 17.46
N GLN A 137 31.79 6.36 16.83
CA GLN A 137 31.92 5.68 15.53
C GLN A 137 31.35 4.26 15.55
N GLN A 138 31.66 3.49 16.61
CA GLN A 138 31.13 2.13 16.76
C GLN A 138 29.64 2.14 17.06
N LEU A 139 29.17 3.08 17.88
CA LEU A 139 27.76 3.19 18.23
C LEU A 139 26.91 3.55 17.01
N TYR A 140 27.37 4.49 16.19
CA TYR A 140 26.72 4.90 14.94
C TYR A 140 26.63 3.74 13.93
N PHE A 141 27.67 2.90 13.86
CA PHE A 141 27.62 1.69 13.03
C PHE A 141 26.47 0.75 13.46
N TRP A 142 26.36 0.47 14.76
CA TRP A 142 25.32 -0.43 15.28
C TRP A 142 23.92 0.16 15.19
N ASP A 143 23.78 1.47 15.33
CA ASP A 143 22.54 2.21 15.10
C ASP A 143 22.06 2.07 13.65
N LEU A 144 22.88 2.51 12.69
CA LEU A 144 22.54 2.43 11.26
C LEU A 144 22.31 1.00 10.79
N PHE A 145 23.12 0.04 11.24
CA PHE A 145 22.95 -1.36 10.90
C PHE A 145 21.66 -1.93 11.51
N GLY A 146 21.34 -1.58 12.75
CA GLY A 146 20.10 -1.98 13.42
C GLY A 146 18.87 -1.43 12.70
N ALA A 147 18.87 -0.14 12.40
CA ALA A 147 17.84 0.52 11.61
C ALA A 147 17.62 -0.16 10.25
N ALA A 148 18.70 -0.42 9.50
CA ALA A 148 18.62 -1.08 8.19
C ALA A 148 18.02 -2.49 8.29
N VAL A 149 18.45 -3.28 9.28
CA VAL A 149 17.91 -4.61 9.54
C VAL A 149 16.43 -4.53 9.94
N GLY A 150 16.03 -3.57 10.76
CA GLY A 150 14.64 -3.34 11.15
C GLY A 150 13.73 -3.05 9.95
N CYS A 151 14.19 -2.21 9.02
CA CYS A 151 13.47 -1.93 7.78
C CYS A 151 13.32 -3.16 6.88
N LEU A 152 14.39 -3.96 6.73
CA LEU A 152 14.39 -5.13 5.85
C LEU A 152 13.59 -6.30 6.42
N ILE A 153 13.67 -6.56 7.72
CA ILE A 153 12.98 -7.69 8.38
C ILE A 153 11.46 -7.51 8.38
N LEU A 154 10.97 -6.27 8.45
CA LEU A 154 9.52 -6.02 8.45
C LEU A 154 8.83 -6.64 7.21
N ILE A 155 9.44 -6.48 6.03
CA ILE A 155 8.86 -6.90 4.74
C ILE A 155 8.47 -8.39 4.70
N PRO A 156 9.39 -9.36 4.93
CA PRO A 156 9.05 -10.77 4.91
C PRO A 156 8.20 -11.21 6.11
N PHE A 157 8.14 -10.45 7.20
CA PHE A 157 7.35 -10.81 8.39
C PHE A 157 5.89 -10.35 8.29
N LEU A 158 5.60 -9.24 7.59
CA LEU A 158 4.24 -8.72 7.43
C LEU A 158 3.22 -9.79 6.99
N PRO A 159 3.47 -10.66 6.00
CA PRO A 159 2.52 -11.68 5.59
C PRO A 159 2.20 -12.74 6.63
N TYR A 160 3.09 -12.96 7.59
CA TYR A 160 2.90 -13.97 8.62
C TYR A 160 2.25 -13.39 9.87
N ILE A 161 2.67 -12.21 10.32
CA ILE A 161 2.27 -11.69 11.64
C ILE A 161 1.52 -10.37 11.59
N GLY A 162 1.42 -9.74 10.41
CA GLY A 162 0.89 -8.41 10.24
C GLY A 162 1.74 -7.34 10.94
N PRO A 163 1.39 -6.05 10.78
CA PRO A 163 2.16 -4.97 11.39
C PRO A 163 1.97 -4.89 12.90
N ALA A 164 0.82 -5.30 13.45
CA ALA A 164 0.65 -5.39 14.90
C ALA A 164 1.59 -6.43 15.51
N GLY A 165 1.81 -7.57 14.85
CA GLY A 165 2.79 -8.56 15.29
C GLY A 165 4.21 -8.00 15.38
N ALA A 166 4.58 -7.05 14.51
CA ALA A 166 5.86 -6.36 14.59
C ALA A 166 6.00 -5.54 15.88
N LEU A 167 4.90 -5.01 16.43
CA LEU A 167 4.90 -4.36 17.76
C LEU A 167 5.22 -5.37 18.87
N PHE A 168 4.69 -6.60 18.78
CA PHE A 168 5.04 -7.68 19.71
C PHE A 168 6.53 -8.03 19.63
N ILE A 169 7.07 -8.15 18.41
CA ILE A 169 8.50 -8.40 18.22
C ILE A 169 9.32 -7.26 18.84
N GLY A 170 8.98 -6.00 18.55
CA GLY A 170 9.65 -4.83 19.12
C GLY A 170 9.64 -4.81 20.66
N GLY A 171 8.46 -5.01 21.26
CA GLY A 171 8.32 -5.08 22.72
C GLY A 171 9.17 -6.19 23.34
N GLY A 172 9.16 -7.38 22.74
CA GLY A 172 9.97 -8.51 23.19
C GLY A 172 11.48 -8.29 23.03
N LEU A 173 11.93 -7.67 21.93
CA LEU A 173 13.32 -7.30 21.72
C LEU A 173 13.81 -6.25 22.74
N CYS A 174 12.97 -5.30 23.13
CA CYS A 174 13.28 -4.38 24.23
C CYS A 174 13.48 -5.13 25.55
N TRP A 175 12.61 -6.09 25.89
CA TRP A 175 12.75 -6.86 27.13
C TRP A 175 13.96 -7.80 27.12
N ILE A 176 14.30 -8.38 25.97
CA ILE A 176 15.56 -9.11 25.79
C ILE A 176 16.75 -8.17 25.96
N THR A 177 16.70 -6.96 25.40
CA THR A 177 17.75 -5.95 25.57
C THR A 177 17.92 -5.57 27.05
N THR A 178 16.82 -5.34 27.78
CA THR A 178 16.86 -5.11 29.23
C THR A 178 17.47 -6.30 29.97
N ALA A 179 17.11 -7.54 29.60
CA ALA A 179 17.71 -8.75 30.17
C ALA A 179 19.24 -8.81 29.96
N MET A 180 19.74 -8.38 28.80
CA MET A 180 21.18 -8.36 28.53
C MET A 180 21.95 -7.37 29.41
N LEU A 181 21.30 -6.25 29.76
CA LEU A 181 21.87 -5.14 30.51
C LEU A 181 21.71 -5.27 32.03
N ALA A 182 20.70 -6.00 32.50
CA ALA A 182 20.42 -6.20 33.93
C ALA A 182 21.60 -6.78 34.71
N SER A 183 21.61 -6.58 36.04
CA SER A 183 22.64 -7.10 36.96
C SER A 183 22.28 -8.51 37.48
N THR A 184 21.07 -8.68 38.01
CA THR A 184 20.61 -9.89 38.73
C THR A 184 20.21 -11.05 37.80
N ARG A 185 20.67 -12.28 38.09
CA ARG A 185 20.40 -13.49 37.27
C ARG A 185 18.90 -13.77 37.08
N THR A 186 18.10 -13.65 38.13
CA THR A 186 16.65 -13.88 38.07
C THR A 186 15.95 -12.92 37.12
N ILE A 187 16.28 -11.62 37.17
CA ILE A 187 15.70 -10.60 36.28
C ILE A 187 16.06 -10.91 34.82
N LYS A 188 17.32 -11.31 34.57
CA LYS A 188 17.77 -11.71 33.23
C LYS A 188 16.94 -12.85 32.67
N THR A 189 16.80 -13.94 33.42
CA THR A 189 16.07 -15.12 32.95
C THR A 189 14.60 -14.82 32.75
N THR A 190 13.97 -14.10 33.68
CA THR A 190 12.55 -13.75 33.60
C THR A 190 12.26 -12.86 32.39
N LEU A 191 13.02 -11.76 32.20
CA LEU A 191 12.80 -10.85 31.08
C LEU A 191 13.16 -11.47 29.73
N PHE A 192 14.17 -12.34 29.68
CA PHE A 192 14.48 -13.08 28.46
C PHE A 192 13.35 -14.03 28.07
N VAL A 193 12.87 -14.85 29.00
CA VAL A 193 11.74 -15.77 28.76
C VAL A 193 10.49 -14.98 28.38
N LEU A 194 10.19 -13.91 29.12
CA LEU A 194 9.03 -13.07 28.84
C LEU A 194 9.12 -12.43 27.45
N GLY A 195 10.28 -11.89 27.06
CA GLY A 195 10.51 -11.34 25.73
C GLY A 195 10.34 -12.39 24.62
N MET A 196 10.85 -13.61 24.82
CA MET A 196 10.65 -14.71 23.88
C MET A 196 9.19 -15.14 23.76
N VAL A 197 8.45 -15.18 24.87
CA VAL A 197 7.01 -15.47 24.86
C VAL A 197 6.25 -14.41 24.08
N VAL A 198 6.52 -13.12 24.33
CA VAL A 198 5.88 -12.01 23.60
C VAL A 198 6.16 -12.09 22.10
N ILE A 199 7.40 -12.39 21.69
CA ILE A 199 7.76 -12.58 20.28
C ILE A 199 6.98 -13.76 19.67
N ALA A 200 6.77 -14.85 20.41
CA ALA A 200 6.10 -16.03 19.92
C ALA A 200 4.58 -15.86 19.74
N VAL A 201 3.92 -15.01 20.54
CA VAL A 201 2.46 -14.76 20.51
C VAL A 201 1.89 -14.52 19.10
N PRO A 202 2.40 -13.57 18.29
CA PRO A 202 1.86 -13.34 16.95
C PRO A 202 2.04 -14.54 16.00
N PHE A 203 3.13 -15.31 16.12
CA PHE A 203 3.31 -16.52 15.33
C PHE A 203 2.31 -17.61 15.73
N VAL A 204 2.11 -17.82 17.03
CA VAL A 204 1.14 -18.80 17.52
C VAL A 204 -0.27 -18.45 17.05
N LYS A 205 -0.67 -17.17 17.08
CA LYS A 205 -1.95 -16.72 16.54
C LYS A 205 -2.06 -16.97 15.04
N SER A 206 -1.03 -16.63 14.28
CA SER A 206 -1.02 -16.81 12.83
C SER A 206 -1.13 -18.28 12.41
N PHE A 207 -0.34 -19.17 13.03
CA PHE A 207 -0.34 -20.60 12.72
C PHE A 207 -1.56 -21.36 13.26
N SER A 208 -2.20 -20.87 14.32
CA SER A 208 -3.41 -21.49 14.89
C SER A 208 -4.71 -20.97 14.27
N ALA A 209 -4.67 -20.01 13.34
CA ALA A 209 -5.86 -19.41 12.78
C ALA A 209 -6.47 -20.28 11.67
N ASP A 210 -7.71 -20.74 11.88
CA ASP A 210 -8.47 -21.52 10.90
C ASP A 210 -8.89 -20.69 9.68
N LYS A 211 -9.21 -19.41 9.89
CA LYS A 211 -9.61 -18.47 8.84
C LYS A 211 -8.48 -17.50 8.51
N PRO A 212 -8.26 -17.14 7.23
CA PRO A 212 -7.26 -16.15 6.84
C PRO A 212 -7.39 -14.80 7.57
N GLY A 213 -8.62 -14.35 7.84
CA GLY A 213 -8.90 -13.10 8.55
C GLY A 213 -8.50 -13.07 10.02
N ASP A 214 -8.34 -14.23 10.67
CA ASP A 214 -8.07 -14.33 12.11
C ASP A 214 -6.57 -14.44 12.44
N ARG A 215 -5.71 -14.44 11.41
CA ARG A 215 -4.25 -14.62 11.54
C ARG A 215 -3.56 -13.49 12.27
N TYR A 216 -4.12 -12.28 12.22
CA TYR A 216 -3.44 -11.07 12.67
C TYR A 216 -4.10 -10.45 13.90
N PHE A 217 -3.30 -9.75 14.71
CA PHE A 217 -3.85 -8.80 15.67
C PHE A 217 -4.27 -7.54 14.89
N GLU A 218 -5.54 -7.43 14.55
CA GLU A 218 -6.01 -6.32 13.73
C GLU A 218 -6.23 -5.04 14.55
N PHE A 219 -6.12 -3.92 13.85
CA PHE A 219 -6.51 -2.62 14.36
C PHE A 219 -7.93 -2.28 13.93
N ARG A 220 -8.68 -1.61 14.80
CA ARG A 220 -10.03 -1.14 14.50
C ARG A 220 -9.98 -0.05 13.43
N HIS A 221 -10.87 -0.15 12.44
CA HIS A 221 -11.06 0.94 11.47
C HIS A 221 -11.70 2.17 12.13
N HIS A 222 -11.04 3.33 12.01
CA HIS A 222 -11.56 4.65 12.45
C HIS A 222 -12.24 5.41 11.31
N ILE A 223 -12.04 4.97 10.06
CA ILE A 223 -12.64 5.56 8.86
C ILE A 223 -13.18 4.43 7.99
N SER A 224 -14.42 4.56 7.51
CA SER A 224 -14.97 3.66 6.49
C SER A 224 -14.63 4.20 5.10
N LYS A 225 -13.58 3.65 4.48
CA LYS A 225 -13.21 3.96 3.09
C LYS A 225 -13.92 3.01 2.14
N ARG A 226 -14.69 3.55 1.19
CA ARG A 226 -15.43 2.78 0.17
C ARG A 226 -16.30 1.63 0.74
N GLY A 227 -16.77 1.77 1.98
CA GLY A 227 -17.63 0.78 2.65
C GLY A 227 -16.92 -0.43 3.27
N VAL A 228 -15.58 -0.45 3.27
CA VAL A 228 -14.78 -1.60 3.78
C VAL A 228 -15.07 -1.90 5.25
N ALA A 229 -15.00 -0.88 6.12
CA ALA A 229 -15.22 -1.07 7.55
C ALA A 229 -16.63 -1.60 7.85
N VAL A 230 -17.65 -1.13 7.11
CA VAL A 230 -19.04 -1.60 7.24
C VAL A 230 -19.17 -3.04 6.74
N GLY A 231 -18.50 -3.40 5.65
CA GLY A 231 -18.48 -4.77 5.13
C GLY A 231 -17.87 -5.76 6.12
N ILE A 232 -16.77 -5.36 6.77
CA ILE A 232 -16.12 -6.16 7.83
C ILE A 232 -17.04 -6.29 9.05
N GLN A 233 -17.67 -5.19 9.49
CA GLN A 233 -18.61 -5.22 10.63
C GLN A 233 -19.83 -6.11 10.39
N ASN A 234 -20.29 -6.22 9.14
CA ASN A 234 -21.40 -7.08 8.76
C ASN A 234 -20.97 -8.53 8.45
N GLU A 235 -19.78 -8.95 8.90
CA GLU A 235 -19.24 -10.30 8.73
C GLU A 235 -19.11 -10.77 7.28
N LYS A 236 -18.96 -9.84 6.33
CA LYS A 236 -18.81 -10.14 4.89
C LYS A 236 -17.36 -10.31 4.44
N LEU A 237 -16.40 -10.33 5.38
CA LEU A 237 -14.99 -10.51 5.08
C LEU A 237 -14.71 -11.99 4.76
N GLU A 238 -14.33 -12.28 3.54
CA GLU A 238 -14.00 -13.65 3.12
C GLU A 238 -12.54 -13.98 3.37
N THR A 239 -11.64 -13.05 3.04
CA THR A 239 -10.22 -13.21 3.26
C THR A 239 -9.52 -11.88 3.48
N SER A 240 -8.48 -11.90 4.30
CA SER A 240 -7.60 -10.76 4.58
C SER A 240 -6.15 -11.23 4.53
N TYR A 241 -5.29 -10.45 3.88
CA TYR A 241 -3.89 -10.79 3.75
C TYR A 241 -3.01 -9.54 3.72
N TRP A 242 -1.94 -9.56 4.50
CA TRP A 242 -0.91 -8.52 4.50
C TRP A 242 0.16 -8.87 3.47
N ASP A 243 -0.06 -8.48 2.22
CA ASP A 243 1.00 -8.57 1.20
C ASP A 243 2.11 -7.55 1.53
N PRO A 244 3.38 -7.83 1.19
CA PRO A 244 4.47 -6.87 1.35
C PRO A 244 4.16 -5.48 0.76
N ILE A 245 3.36 -5.43 -0.31
CA ILE A 245 2.98 -4.21 -1.02
C ILE A 245 1.76 -3.53 -0.38
N SER A 246 0.66 -4.28 -0.16
CA SER A 246 -0.61 -3.73 0.34
C SER A 246 -1.37 -4.74 1.20
N LYS A 247 -2.13 -4.25 2.19
CA LYS A 247 -3.16 -5.09 2.81
C LYS A 247 -4.30 -5.30 1.83
N ILE A 248 -4.70 -6.55 1.62
CA ILE A 248 -5.83 -6.90 0.77
C ILE A 248 -6.93 -7.51 1.63
N ASP A 249 -8.10 -6.89 1.59
CA ASP A 249 -9.33 -7.41 2.17
C ASP A 249 -10.31 -7.73 1.02
N ILE A 250 -10.82 -8.95 0.95
CA ILE A 250 -11.85 -9.35 -0.02
C ILE A 250 -13.18 -9.50 0.72
N ILE A 251 -14.12 -8.66 0.33
CA ILE A 251 -15.40 -8.50 1.01
C ILE A 251 -16.51 -8.85 0.04
N GLU A 252 -17.45 -9.67 0.49
CA GLU A 252 -18.66 -9.97 -0.27
C GLU A 252 -19.53 -8.71 -0.39
N LYS A 253 -19.86 -8.31 -1.63
CA LYS A 253 -20.69 -7.15 -1.91
C LYS A 253 -21.70 -7.44 -3.01
N ASP A 254 -22.93 -7.70 -2.61
CA ASP A 254 -24.05 -8.04 -3.49
C ASP A 254 -23.70 -9.21 -4.42
N ARG A 255 -23.43 -8.94 -5.70
CA ARG A 255 -23.05 -9.95 -6.70
C ARG A 255 -21.56 -10.00 -7.00
N VAL A 256 -20.75 -9.10 -6.44
CA VAL A 256 -19.32 -8.97 -6.73
C VAL A 256 -18.49 -9.23 -5.48
N LYS A 257 -17.20 -9.53 -5.65
CA LYS A 257 -16.24 -9.52 -4.55
C LYS A 257 -15.47 -8.20 -4.58
N HIS A 258 -15.60 -7.41 -3.53
CA HIS A 258 -14.89 -6.13 -3.38
C HIS A 258 -13.47 -6.42 -2.91
N VAL A 259 -12.49 -6.16 -3.77
CA VAL A 259 -11.05 -6.27 -3.45
C VAL A 259 -10.58 -4.90 -2.98
N ALA A 260 -10.43 -4.76 -1.66
CA ALA A 260 -10.01 -3.53 -1.02
C ALA A 260 -8.51 -3.53 -0.75
N TYR A 261 -7.82 -2.51 -1.25
CA TYR A 261 -6.41 -2.26 -1.01
C TYR A 261 -6.26 -1.27 0.13
N ASP A 262 -5.43 -1.62 1.11
CA ASP A 262 -5.09 -0.83 2.28
C ASP A 262 -6.33 -0.24 2.96
N GLY A 263 -7.27 -1.12 3.34
CA GLY A 263 -8.52 -0.73 4.02
C GLY A 263 -9.50 0.05 3.14
N GLY A 264 -9.32 0.03 1.82
CA GLY A 264 -10.18 0.72 0.86
C GLY A 264 -9.62 2.05 0.36
N THR A 265 -8.32 2.34 0.55
CA THR A 265 -7.61 3.46 -0.10
C THR A 265 -7.61 3.31 -1.62
N GLN A 266 -7.60 2.07 -2.11
CA GLN A 266 -7.98 1.75 -3.48
C GLN A 266 -8.93 0.53 -3.49
N SER A 267 -9.69 0.36 -4.57
CA SER A 267 -10.59 -0.77 -4.71
C SER A 267 -10.70 -1.25 -6.15
N SER A 268 -10.83 -2.56 -6.27
CA SER A 268 -11.23 -3.24 -7.50
C SER A 268 -12.34 -4.24 -7.18
N PHE A 269 -12.93 -4.86 -8.20
CA PHE A 269 -14.06 -5.77 -8.03
C PHE A 269 -13.87 -7.00 -8.90
N ILE A 270 -14.01 -8.18 -8.30
CA ILE A 270 -14.16 -9.42 -9.05
C ILE A 270 -15.63 -9.51 -9.42
N PHE A 271 -15.90 -9.45 -10.72
CA PHE A 271 -17.24 -9.62 -11.26
C PHE A 271 -17.49 -11.10 -11.55
N PRO A 272 -18.69 -11.63 -11.21
CA PRO A 272 -19.05 -13.00 -11.53
C PRO A 272 -19.06 -13.16 -13.05
N PHE A 273 -18.46 -14.24 -13.55
CA PHE A 273 -18.39 -14.49 -14.98
C PHE A 273 -18.37 -16.00 -15.25
N ASP A 274 -19.10 -16.43 -16.29
CA ASP A 274 -19.30 -17.84 -16.65
C ASP A 274 -18.27 -18.37 -17.66
N GLY A 275 -17.33 -17.53 -18.10
CA GLY A 275 -16.32 -17.90 -19.10
C GLY A 275 -16.78 -17.73 -20.55
N ASP A 276 -18.04 -17.38 -20.81
CA ASP A 276 -18.56 -17.21 -22.17
C ASP A 276 -18.39 -15.77 -22.67
N TYR A 277 -17.24 -15.51 -23.29
CA TYR A 277 -16.90 -14.20 -23.86
C TYR A 277 -17.84 -13.77 -24.99
N LYS A 278 -18.39 -14.72 -25.78
CA LYS A 278 -19.29 -14.40 -26.90
C LYS A 278 -20.64 -13.92 -26.38
N LYS A 279 -21.18 -14.63 -25.40
CA LYS A 279 -22.41 -14.24 -24.69
C LYS A 279 -22.25 -12.91 -23.99
N LEU A 280 -21.12 -12.70 -23.30
CA LEU A 280 -20.81 -11.41 -22.67
C LEU A 280 -20.80 -10.29 -23.71
N ARG A 281 -20.05 -10.45 -24.81
CA ARG A 281 -19.98 -9.44 -25.87
C ARG A 281 -21.34 -9.08 -26.46
N ALA A 282 -22.20 -10.08 -26.73
CA ALA A 282 -23.54 -9.85 -27.26
C ALA A 282 -24.46 -9.06 -26.30
N SER A 283 -24.17 -9.10 -25.00
CA SER A 283 -24.95 -8.38 -23.97
C SER A 283 -24.48 -6.94 -23.73
N LEU A 284 -23.31 -6.55 -24.25
CA LEU A 284 -22.76 -5.20 -24.11
C LEU A 284 -23.39 -4.25 -25.15
N PRO A 285 -23.62 -2.96 -24.82
CA PRO A 285 -23.27 -2.30 -23.55
C PRO A 285 -24.33 -2.44 -22.45
N LYS A 286 -25.49 -3.06 -22.72
CA LYS A 286 -26.62 -3.13 -21.75
C LYS A 286 -26.25 -3.78 -20.42
N ALA A 287 -25.41 -4.81 -20.45
CA ALA A 287 -24.96 -5.53 -19.25
C ALA A 287 -23.66 -4.98 -18.63
N THR A 288 -23.22 -3.77 -19.00
CA THR A 288 -21.93 -3.20 -18.54
C THR A 288 -21.80 -3.19 -17.03
N ASN A 289 -22.74 -2.58 -16.31
CA ASN A 289 -22.67 -2.43 -14.85
C ASN A 289 -22.76 -3.75 -14.08
N GLN A 290 -23.14 -4.84 -14.74
CA GLN A 290 -23.18 -6.18 -14.16
C GLN A 290 -21.84 -6.91 -14.31
N ASN A 291 -20.98 -6.46 -15.23
CA ASN A 291 -19.76 -7.17 -15.62
C ASN A 291 -18.48 -6.33 -15.50
N PHE A 292 -18.58 -5.00 -15.48
CA PHE A 292 -17.47 -4.06 -15.48
C PHE A 292 -17.81 -2.84 -14.61
N GLY A 293 -16.78 -2.12 -14.16
CA GLY A 293 -16.94 -0.85 -13.46
C GLY A 293 -17.49 0.30 -14.31
N GLY A 294 -17.50 0.14 -15.64
CA GLY A 294 -18.04 1.11 -16.58
C GLY A 294 -17.68 0.77 -18.03
N GLN A 295 -18.27 1.49 -19.00
CA GLN A 295 -17.98 1.28 -20.43
C GLN A 295 -16.54 1.68 -20.78
N ASN A 296 -15.99 2.64 -20.03
CA ASN A 296 -14.60 3.07 -20.13
C ASN A 296 -13.59 1.94 -19.99
N VAL A 297 -13.89 0.87 -19.24
CA VAL A 297 -12.97 -0.29 -19.07
C VAL A 297 -12.61 -0.93 -20.42
N TYR A 298 -13.52 -0.93 -21.40
CA TYR A 298 -13.35 -1.70 -22.63
C TYR A 298 -13.30 -0.87 -23.90
N LEU A 299 -13.19 0.46 -23.79
CA LEU A 299 -13.21 1.38 -24.93
C LEU A 299 -12.10 1.09 -25.96
N SER A 300 -10.84 0.97 -25.53
CA SER A 300 -9.72 0.66 -26.43
C SER A 300 -9.85 -0.72 -27.09
N HIS A 301 -10.39 -1.69 -26.34
CA HIS A 301 -10.60 -3.06 -26.81
C HIS A 301 -11.71 -3.13 -27.85
N TYR A 302 -12.78 -2.33 -27.69
CA TYR A 302 -13.83 -2.18 -28.70
C TYR A 302 -13.27 -1.57 -30.01
N LEU A 303 -12.41 -0.55 -29.91
CA LEU A 303 -11.79 0.08 -31.08
C LEU A 303 -10.88 -0.86 -31.89
N LYS A 304 -10.25 -1.81 -31.21
CA LYS A 304 -9.33 -2.79 -31.80
C LYS A 304 -9.93 -4.19 -31.88
N GLN A 305 -11.26 -4.31 -31.75
CA GLN A 305 -11.94 -5.59 -31.70
C GLN A 305 -11.57 -6.48 -32.90
N ASP A 306 -11.37 -7.77 -32.61
CA ASP A 306 -11.07 -8.81 -33.62
C ASP A 306 -9.85 -8.52 -34.51
N SER A 307 -8.88 -7.72 -34.01
CA SER A 307 -7.61 -7.42 -34.70
C SER A 307 -6.44 -8.28 -34.24
N ASP A 308 -6.71 -9.40 -33.55
CA ASP A 308 -5.70 -10.26 -32.91
C ASP A 308 -4.74 -9.47 -32.02
N GLN A 309 -5.29 -8.53 -31.24
CA GLN A 309 -4.51 -7.54 -30.51
C GLN A 309 -3.64 -8.17 -29.39
N ASN A 310 -2.40 -7.70 -29.28
CA ASN A 310 -1.53 -7.96 -28.14
C ASN A 310 -1.73 -6.85 -27.10
N VAL A 311 -2.17 -7.22 -25.91
CA VAL A 311 -2.55 -6.28 -24.86
C VAL A 311 -1.59 -6.37 -23.68
N LEU A 312 -1.14 -5.22 -23.19
CA LEU A 312 -0.52 -5.09 -21.88
C LEU A 312 -1.51 -4.41 -20.93
N ILE A 313 -1.73 -5.00 -19.77
CA ILE A 313 -2.52 -4.41 -18.69
C ILE A 313 -1.59 -4.16 -17.52
N ILE A 314 -1.41 -2.90 -17.14
CA ILE A 314 -0.64 -2.49 -15.96
C ILE A 314 -1.62 -2.21 -14.83
N GLY A 315 -1.51 -2.98 -13.75
CA GLY A 315 -2.45 -2.97 -12.64
C GLY A 315 -3.72 -3.76 -12.99
N SER A 316 -3.57 -5.04 -13.37
CA SER A 316 -4.71 -5.88 -13.76
C SER A 316 -5.68 -6.19 -12.62
N ALA A 317 -5.28 -5.96 -11.37
CA ALA A 317 -6.12 -6.03 -10.16
C ALA A 317 -7.07 -7.25 -10.17
N ALA A 318 -8.38 -7.01 -10.06
CA ALA A 318 -9.39 -8.07 -10.03
C ALA A 318 -9.81 -8.62 -11.41
N GLY A 319 -9.19 -8.14 -12.51
CA GLY A 319 -9.24 -8.79 -13.83
C GLY A 319 -10.31 -8.30 -14.80
N GLN A 320 -11.03 -7.21 -14.51
CA GLN A 320 -12.05 -6.69 -15.42
C GLN A 320 -11.45 -6.20 -16.75
N GLU A 321 -10.24 -5.64 -16.72
CA GLU A 321 -9.49 -5.17 -17.88
C GLU A 321 -9.06 -6.37 -18.75
N THR A 322 -8.58 -7.44 -18.10
CA THR A 322 -8.19 -8.70 -18.76
C THR A 322 -9.41 -9.36 -19.38
N LYS A 323 -10.54 -9.38 -18.67
CA LYS A 323 -11.82 -9.85 -19.20
C LYS A 323 -12.25 -9.04 -20.41
N ALA A 324 -12.12 -7.72 -20.38
CA ALA A 324 -12.46 -6.85 -21.49
C ALA A 324 -11.61 -7.17 -22.73
N ALA A 325 -10.28 -7.29 -22.58
CA ALA A 325 -9.38 -7.65 -23.67
C ALA A 325 -9.79 -8.98 -24.35
N LEU A 326 -10.06 -10.02 -23.56
CA LEU A 326 -10.51 -11.32 -24.07
C LEU A 326 -11.90 -11.26 -24.72
N THR A 327 -12.82 -10.48 -24.15
CA THR A 327 -14.18 -10.28 -24.70
C THR A 327 -14.15 -9.73 -26.13
N TYR A 328 -13.16 -8.88 -26.45
CA TYR A 328 -12.98 -8.27 -27.77
C TYR A 328 -11.91 -8.96 -28.63
N GLY A 329 -11.56 -10.22 -28.32
CA GLY A 329 -10.75 -11.06 -29.20
C GLY A 329 -9.25 -10.79 -29.13
N ALA A 330 -8.69 -10.44 -27.97
CA ALA A 330 -7.25 -10.36 -27.82
C ALA A 330 -6.54 -11.71 -28.06
N ALA A 331 -5.49 -11.68 -28.88
CA ALA A 331 -4.67 -12.87 -29.16
C ALA A 331 -3.74 -13.19 -27.99
N HIS A 332 -3.25 -12.17 -27.28
CA HIS A 332 -2.44 -12.32 -26.08
C HIS A 332 -2.66 -11.15 -25.12
N VAL A 333 -2.65 -11.44 -23.82
CA VAL A 333 -2.74 -10.44 -22.75
C VAL A 333 -1.61 -10.70 -21.74
N ASP A 334 -0.68 -9.76 -21.61
CA ASP A 334 0.22 -9.68 -20.47
C ASP A 334 -0.47 -8.87 -19.36
N ALA A 335 -0.90 -9.55 -18.29
CA ALA A 335 -1.60 -8.96 -17.15
C ALA A 335 -0.63 -8.77 -15.98
N VAL A 336 -0.21 -7.54 -15.72
CA VAL A 336 0.79 -7.20 -14.71
C VAL A 336 0.11 -6.65 -13.47
N GLU A 337 0.35 -7.26 -12.32
CA GLU A 337 -0.16 -6.83 -11.02
C GLU A 337 0.96 -6.92 -9.98
N MET A 338 1.16 -5.85 -9.20
CA MET A 338 2.26 -5.78 -8.24
C MET A 338 1.95 -6.56 -6.96
N VAL A 339 0.67 -6.64 -6.57
CA VAL A 339 0.25 -7.32 -5.35
C VAL A 339 0.06 -8.80 -5.62
N GLY A 340 1.04 -9.62 -5.20
CA GLY A 340 1.07 -11.06 -5.45
C GLY A 340 -0.16 -11.79 -4.91
N PHE A 341 -0.69 -11.37 -3.76
CA PHE A 341 -1.92 -11.96 -3.23
C PHE A 341 -3.15 -11.75 -4.13
N VAL A 342 -3.24 -10.62 -4.86
CA VAL A 342 -4.37 -10.37 -5.78
C VAL A 342 -4.30 -11.29 -6.98
N VAL A 343 -3.09 -11.51 -7.53
CA VAL A 343 -2.85 -12.50 -8.57
C VAL A 343 -3.25 -13.89 -8.10
N LYS A 344 -2.81 -14.29 -6.90
CA LYS A 344 -3.19 -15.58 -6.29
C LYS A 344 -4.71 -15.70 -6.11
N ALA A 345 -5.35 -14.64 -5.61
CA ALA A 345 -6.79 -14.60 -5.41
C ALA A 345 -7.53 -14.79 -6.75
N GLY A 346 -7.12 -14.11 -7.81
CA GLY A 346 -7.73 -14.24 -9.14
C GLY A 346 -7.45 -15.59 -9.82
N LYS A 347 -6.25 -16.15 -9.68
CA LYS A 347 -5.83 -17.39 -10.35
C LYS A 347 -6.26 -18.66 -9.64
N GLU A 348 -6.36 -18.63 -8.31
CA GLU A 348 -6.59 -19.84 -7.51
C GLU A 348 -7.92 -19.71 -6.77
N ILE A 349 -8.04 -18.75 -5.86
CA ILE A 349 -9.13 -18.69 -4.87
C ILE A 349 -10.49 -18.37 -5.51
N TYR A 350 -10.52 -17.45 -6.46
CA TYR A 350 -11.72 -16.94 -7.12
C TYR A 350 -11.73 -17.24 -8.62
N SER A 351 -10.94 -18.22 -9.05
CA SER A 351 -10.83 -18.64 -10.45
C SER A 351 -12.20 -19.04 -11.03
N ASP A 352 -12.94 -19.90 -10.32
CA ASP A 352 -14.29 -20.31 -10.74
C ASP A 352 -15.27 -19.12 -10.78
N PHE A 353 -15.19 -18.24 -9.78
CA PHE A 353 -16.09 -17.09 -9.67
C PHE A 353 -15.87 -16.07 -10.80
N ASN A 354 -14.61 -15.89 -11.21
CA ASN A 354 -14.24 -14.93 -12.25
C ASN A 354 -14.27 -15.53 -13.67
N GLY A 355 -14.70 -16.77 -13.87
CA GLY A 355 -14.72 -17.42 -15.18
C GLY A 355 -13.33 -17.77 -15.70
N ASN A 356 -12.40 -18.02 -14.78
CA ASN A 356 -11.03 -18.47 -15.01
C ASN A 356 -10.17 -17.54 -15.89
N ILE A 357 -10.42 -16.22 -15.83
CA ILE A 357 -9.82 -15.21 -16.72
C ILE A 357 -8.28 -15.27 -16.70
N PHE A 358 -7.68 -15.36 -15.51
CA PHE A 358 -6.22 -15.30 -15.37
C PHE A 358 -5.50 -16.61 -15.73
N ASN A 359 -6.23 -17.71 -15.93
CA ASN A 359 -5.67 -18.98 -16.42
C ASN A 359 -6.09 -19.27 -17.86
N HIS A 360 -6.73 -18.31 -18.54
CA HIS A 360 -7.05 -18.44 -19.96
C HIS A 360 -5.76 -18.61 -20.78
N PRO A 361 -5.71 -19.46 -21.82
CA PRO A 361 -4.48 -19.77 -22.57
C PRO A 361 -3.81 -18.55 -23.21
N ASN A 362 -4.59 -17.51 -23.53
CA ASN A 362 -4.10 -16.25 -24.09
C ASN A 362 -3.67 -15.22 -23.03
N VAL A 363 -3.66 -15.57 -21.74
CA VAL A 363 -3.28 -14.65 -20.65
C VAL A 363 -2.02 -15.14 -19.98
N THR A 364 -1.03 -14.25 -19.85
CA THR A 364 0.12 -14.45 -18.98
C THR A 364 0.08 -13.42 -17.86
N THR A 365 -0.05 -13.91 -16.62
CA THR A 365 -0.08 -13.05 -15.43
C THR A 365 1.32 -12.91 -14.84
N HIS A 366 1.72 -11.68 -14.53
CA HIS A 366 3.02 -11.35 -13.96
C HIS A 366 2.84 -10.67 -12.60
N VAL A 367 3.57 -11.12 -11.58
CA VAL A 367 3.69 -10.41 -10.30
C VAL A 367 4.86 -9.47 -10.40
N ASP A 368 4.61 -8.23 -10.85
CA ASP A 368 5.66 -7.24 -11.11
C ASP A 368 5.10 -5.80 -11.08
N GLU A 369 5.98 -4.82 -11.08
CA GLU A 369 5.64 -3.42 -11.30
C GLU A 369 5.60 -3.11 -12.81
N GLY A 370 4.58 -2.36 -13.25
CA GLY A 370 4.31 -2.15 -14.68
C GLY A 370 5.47 -1.59 -15.51
N ARG A 371 6.21 -0.61 -14.99
CA ARG A 371 7.37 -0.05 -15.70
C ARG A 371 8.59 -0.96 -15.62
N SER A 372 8.80 -1.61 -14.49
CA SER A 372 9.86 -2.60 -14.31
C SER A 372 9.69 -3.73 -15.32
N PHE A 373 8.47 -4.28 -15.45
CA PHE A 373 8.12 -5.25 -16.48
C PHE A 373 8.41 -4.73 -17.89
N LEU A 374 7.93 -3.53 -18.25
CA LEU A 374 8.16 -2.94 -19.57
C LEU A 374 9.65 -2.81 -19.91
N ARG A 375 10.50 -2.50 -18.94
CA ARG A 375 11.95 -2.38 -19.16
C ARG A 375 12.67 -3.72 -19.37
N THR A 376 12.02 -4.84 -19.08
CA THR A 376 12.59 -6.19 -19.24
C THR A 376 12.17 -6.88 -20.53
N THR A 377 11.31 -6.26 -21.34
CA THR A 377 10.72 -6.86 -22.54
C THR A 377 10.86 -5.94 -23.74
N ASP A 378 11.17 -6.50 -24.91
CA ASP A 378 11.19 -5.76 -26.17
C ASP A 378 9.84 -5.82 -26.92
N LYS A 379 8.83 -6.49 -26.34
CA LYS A 379 7.51 -6.68 -26.95
C LYS A 379 6.83 -5.35 -27.27
N LYS A 380 6.10 -5.30 -28.39
CA LYS A 380 5.22 -4.18 -28.75
C LYS A 380 3.76 -4.57 -28.66
N TYR A 381 2.94 -3.69 -28.10
CA TYR A 381 1.52 -3.92 -27.83
C TYR A 381 0.63 -3.06 -28.73
N ASP A 382 -0.53 -3.60 -29.08
CA ASP A 382 -1.61 -2.85 -29.73
C ASP A 382 -2.36 -1.99 -28.72
N ILE A 383 -2.44 -2.44 -27.47
CA ILE A 383 -3.05 -1.70 -26.37
C ILE A 383 -2.14 -1.81 -25.14
N ILE A 384 -1.80 -0.67 -24.55
CA ILE A 384 -1.31 -0.59 -23.17
C ILE A 384 -2.42 0.06 -22.35
N GLN A 385 -3.01 -0.68 -21.41
CA GLN A 385 -4.08 -0.20 -20.56
C GLN A 385 -3.63 -0.05 -19.11
N ILE A 386 -3.94 1.11 -18.52
CA ILE A 386 -3.69 1.45 -17.12
C ILE A 386 -4.99 1.98 -16.52
N TYR A 387 -5.84 1.08 -16.03
CA TYR A 387 -7.15 1.45 -15.49
C TYR A 387 -7.09 1.83 -14.00
N SER A 388 -6.27 1.14 -13.22
CA SER A 388 -6.02 1.43 -11.80
C SER A 388 -4.55 1.77 -11.59
N ASN A 389 -4.25 3.06 -11.42
CA ASN A 389 -2.88 3.59 -11.27
C ASN A 389 -2.60 4.18 -9.87
N HIS A 390 -3.47 3.92 -8.89
CA HIS A 390 -3.23 4.32 -7.50
C HIS A 390 -2.38 3.27 -6.81
N THR A 391 -1.05 3.46 -6.77
CA THR A 391 -0.25 2.75 -5.78
C THR A 391 -0.40 3.47 -4.45
N SER A 392 -0.55 2.76 -3.34
CA SER A 392 -0.57 3.36 -2.00
C SER A 392 0.74 4.13 -1.71
N SER A 393 1.83 3.72 -2.36
CA SER A 393 3.11 4.43 -2.41
C SER A 393 3.12 5.71 -3.28
N SER A 394 2.14 5.94 -4.15
CA SER A 394 2.00 7.17 -4.94
C SER A 394 1.19 8.27 -4.23
N ILE A 395 0.68 8.00 -3.03
CA ILE A 395 0.14 9.01 -2.09
C ILE A 395 1.22 9.38 -1.05
N ALA A 396 2.50 9.32 -1.42
CA ALA A 396 3.64 9.52 -0.53
C ALA A 396 3.98 10.98 -0.16
N ALA A 397 3.28 11.99 -0.68
CA ALA A 397 3.71 13.39 -0.49
C ALA A 397 2.61 14.39 -0.07
N GLY A 398 1.42 13.90 0.34
CA GLY A 398 0.33 14.76 0.78
C GLY A 398 -0.40 15.46 -0.37
N SER A 399 -1.65 15.85 -0.15
CA SER A 399 -2.58 16.41 -1.15
C SER A 399 -2.24 17.83 -1.61
N GLY A 400 -0.99 18.28 -1.47
CA GLY A 400 -0.55 19.64 -1.80
C GLY A 400 0.87 19.74 -2.38
N ALA A 401 1.68 18.68 -2.30
CA ALA A 401 3.04 18.67 -2.85
C ALA A 401 3.26 17.42 -3.71
N MET A 402 3.28 17.61 -5.03
CA MET A 402 3.98 16.81 -6.03
C MET A 402 4.37 15.36 -5.62
N ALA A 403 3.41 14.45 -5.50
CA ALA A 403 3.74 13.03 -5.48
C ALA A 403 4.22 12.60 -6.88
N THR A 404 5.42 12.03 -6.97
CA THR A 404 5.88 11.35 -8.19
C THR A 404 5.07 10.07 -8.35
N SER A 405 3.99 10.10 -9.12
CA SER A 405 3.42 8.84 -9.62
C SER A 405 4.39 8.28 -10.65
N TYR A 406 5.06 7.18 -10.31
CA TYR A 406 6.12 6.59 -11.13
C TYR A 406 5.63 6.24 -12.55
N LEU A 407 4.34 5.90 -12.67
CA LEU A 407 3.65 5.63 -13.93
C LEU A 407 3.32 6.88 -14.77
N GLN A 408 3.57 8.09 -14.25
CA GLN A 408 3.07 9.36 -14.79
C GLN A 408 4.19 10.41 -14.93
N THR A 409 5.37 9.94 -15.34
CA THR A 409 6.57 10.75 -15.60
C THR A 409 6.85 10.82 -17.11
N VAL A 410 7.65 11.80 -17.56
CA VAL A 410 8.02 11.91 -18.99
C VAL A 410 8.71 10.63 -19.48
N GLU A 411 9.55 10.05 -18.63
CA GLU A 411 10.26 8.80 -18.87
C GLU A 411 9.29 7.62 -19.01
N ALA A 412 8.26 7.56 -18.15
CA ALA A 412 7.23 6.53 -18.23
C ALA A 412 6.44 6.60 -19.55
N TYR A 413 6.00 7.80 -19.94
CA TYR A 413 5.29 7.99 -21.21
C TYR A 413 6.17 7.65 -22.41
N THR A 414 7.46 8.01 -22.35
CA THR A 414 8.44 7.62 -23.38
C THR A 414 8.52 6.10 -23.51
N GLU A 415 8.64 5.38 -22.40
CA GLU A 415 8.61 3.91 -22.38
C GLU A 415 7.30 3.36 -22.97
N TYR A 416 6.13 3.91 -22.60
CA TYR A 416 4.86 3.46 -23.14
C TYR A 416 4.78 3.62 -24.66
N PHE A 417 5.14 4.80 -25.18
CA PHE A 417 5.11 5.06 -26.62
C PHE A 417 6.10 4.19 -27.38
N GLN A 418 7.29 3.95 -26.82
CA GLN A 418 8.26 3.04 -27.40
C GLN A 418 7.74 1.60 -27.46
N HIS A 419 6.89 1.17 -26.51
CA HIS A 419 6.33 -0.19 -26.46
C HIS A 419 4.98 -0.34 -27.17
N LEU A 420 4.45 0.72 -27.79
CA LEU A 420 3.28 0.63 -28.65
C LEU A 420 3.68 0.30 -30.10
N LYS A 421 2.83 -0.47 -30.77
CA LYS A 421 2.89 -0.64 -32.24
C LYS A 421 2.53 0.68 -32.94
N LYS A 422 2.78 0.77 -34.25
CA LYS A 422 2.55 1.98 -35.07
C LYS A 422 1.13 2.55 -34.98
N ASP A 423 0.14 1.71 -34.73
CA ASP A 423 -1.26 2.10 -34.54
C ASP A 423 -1.75 1.72 -33.12
N GLY A 424 -0.84 1.58 -32.16
CA GLY A 424 -1.15 1.18 -30.80
C GLY A 424 -1.80 2.31 -29.99
N ILE A 425 -2.60 1.92 -28.98
CA ILE A 425 -3.35 2.83 -28.10
C ILE A 425 -2.86 2.70 -26.66
N LEU A 426 -2.44 3.81 -26.07
CA LEU A 426 -2.30 3.97 -24.63
C LEU A 426 -3.65 4.40 -24.06
N HIS A 427 -4.17 3.63 -23.12
CA HIS A 427 -5.47 3.84 -22.48
C HIS A 427 -5.28 4.01 -20.97
N ILE A 428 -5.55 5.20 -20.44
CA ILE A 428 -5.38 5.53 -19.02
C ILE A 428 -6.67 6.10 -18.44
N ASN A 429 -7.10 5.60 -17.28
CA ASN A 429 -8.18 6.19 -16.51
C ASN A 429 -7.64 6.91 -15.27
N HIS A 430 -7.85 8.23 -15.15
CA HIS A 430 -7.40 8.96 -13.97
C HIS A 430 -8.02 10.35 -13.79
N HIS A 431 -8.32 10.72 -12.53
CA HIS A 431 -8.86 12.03 -12.16
C HIS A 431 -7.98 13.24 -12.57
N VAL A 432 -6.65 13.07 -12.59
CA VAL A 432 -5.67 14.15 -12.83
C VAL A 432 -5.18 14.14 -14.29
N TYR A 433 -6.10 14.04 -15.24
CA TYR A 433 -5.76 13.94 -16.67
C TYR A 433 -5.11 15.20 -17.27
N PRO A 434 -5.39 16.47 -16.87
CA PRO A 434 -4.80 17.62 -17.55
C PRO A 434 -3.26 17.65 -17.47
N ARG A 435 -2.71 17.29 -16.30
CA ARG A 435 -1.26 17.15 -16.10
C ARG A 435 -0.70 15.95 -16.85
N MET A 436 -1.47 14.88 -16.99
CA MET A 436 -1.06 13.70 -17.77
C MET A 436 -0.92 14.04 -19.25
N VAL A 437 -1.88 14.78 -19.81
CA VAL A 437 -1.80 15.25 -21.20
C VAL A 437 -0.54 16.09 -21.44
N THR A 438 -0.23 17.03 -20.54
CA THR A 438 0.97 17.87 -20.70
C THR A 438 2.28 17.09 -20.50
N THR A 439 2.30 16.11 -19.59
CA THR A 439 3.46 15.23 -19.37
C THR A 439 3.69 14.30 -20.57
N ALA A 440 2.62 13.73 -21.10
CA ALA A 440 2.63 12.91 -22.31
C ALA A 440 3.06 13.73 -23.54
N ALA A 441 2.55 14.96 -23.70
CA ALA A 441 2.96 15.87 -24.77
C ALA A 441 4.46 16.20 -24.71
N LYS A 442 5.01 16.37 -23.50
CA LYS A 442 6.43 16.59 -23.30
C LYS A 442 7.25 15.37 -23.73
N ALA A 443 6.86 14.16 -23.32
CA ALA A 443 7.51 12.92 -23.77
C ALA A 443 7.43 12.75 -25.29
N TRP A 444 6.26 13.01 -25.88
CA TRP A 444 6.03 12.97 -27.33
C TRP A 444 6.98 13.90 -28.07
N LYS A 445 7.09 15.15 -27.60
CA LYS A 445 8.00 16.15 -28.16
C LYS A 445 9.47 15.75 -28.01
N ASP A 446 9.86 15.19 -26.87
CA ASP A 446 11.25 14.77 -26.59
C ASP A 446 11.66 13.55 -27.44
N MET A 447 10.69 12.74 -27.87
CA MET A 447 10.87 11.69 -28.89
C MET A 447 10.96 12.24 -30.33
N GLY A 448 10.82 13.55 -30.53
CA GLY A 448 10.86 14.20 -31.85
C GLY A 448 9.57 14.09 -32.65
N LEU A 449 8.45 13.72 -32.02
CA LEU A 449 7.15 13.59 -32.68
C LEU A 449 6.37 14.92 -32.65
N SER A 450 5.60 15.21 -33.72
CA SER A 450 4.79 16.43 -33.87
C SER A 450 3.29 16.16 -33.66
N ASP A 451 2.48 17.22 -33.77
CA ASP A 451 1.01 17.15 -33.92
C ASP A 451 0.24 16.38 -32.82
N PHE A 452 0.79 16.30 -31.60
CA PHE A 452 0.24 15.54 -30.47
C PHE A 452 -1.28 15.73 -30.24
N ARG A 453 -1.81 16.93 -30.50
CA ARG A 453 -3.26 17.21 -30.41
C ARG A 453 -4.10 16.22 -31.22
N ASN A 454 -3.63 15.79 -32.39
CA ASN A 454 -4.35 14.87 -33.26
C ASN A 454 -4.27 13.42 -32.78
N HIS A 455 -3.46 13.13 -31.76
CA HIS A 455 -3.21 11.79 -31.23
C HIS A 455 -3.92 11.52 -29.90
N VAL A 456 -4.54 12.54 -29.29
CA VAL A 456 -5.10 12.45 -27.94
C VAL A 456 -6.61 12.69 -27.93
N LEU A 457 -7.34 11.80 -27.27
CA LEU A 457 -8.75 11.97 -26.91
C LEU A 457 -8.94 11.84 -25.41
N VAL A 458 -9.86 12.62 -24.85
CA VAL A 458 -10.26 12.54 -23.45
C VAL A 458 -11.77 12.36 -23.40
N PHE A 459 -12.21 11.21 -22.89
CA PHE A 459 -13.62 10.93 -22.65
C PHE A 459 -13.93 11.23 -21.19
N GLN A 460 -14.93 12.07 -20.97
CA GLN A 460 -15.44 12.42 -19.64
C GLN A 460 -16.87 11.92 -19.49
N ALA A 461 -17.39 11.84 -18.27
CA ALA A 461 -18.81 11.62 -18.03
C ALA A 461 -19.66 12.84 -18.44
N ARG A 462 -20.94 12.61 -18.74
CA ARG A 462 -21.86 13.59 -19.34
C ARG A 462 -22.08 14.72 -18.33
N ASP A 463 -22.37 15.92 -18.82
CA ASP A 463 -22.65 17.08 -17.97
C ASP A 463 -23.66 16.73 -16.86
N GLY A 464 -23.32 17.07 -15.62
CA GLY A 464 -24.13 16.77 -14.42
C GLY A 464 -23.83 15.44 -13.73
N VAL A 465 -23.02 14.55 -14.34
CA VAL A 465 -22.50 13.34 -13.67
C VAL A 465 -21.11 13.63 -13.14
N ARG A 466 -20.88 13.37 -11.85
CA ARG A 466 -19.54 13.49 -11.25
C ARG A 466 -18.62 12.45 -11.87
N ASP A 467 -17.81 12.87 -12.84
CA ASP A 467 -16.80 12.00 -13.44
C ASP A 467 -15.65 11.76 -12.47
N ASN A 468 -15.54 10.52 -12.03
CA ASN A 468 -14.46 10.10 -11.17
C ASN A 468 -13.30 9.46 -11.98
N LEU A 469 -13.45 9.02 -13.23
CA LEU A 469 -12.35 8.32 -13.91
C LEU A 469 -12.36 8.61 -15.41
N PRO A 470 -12.05 9.86 -15.81
CA PRO A 470 -12.01 10.21 -17.23
C PRO A 470 -10.96 9.37 -17.94
N THR A 471 -11.25 9.06 -19.21
CA THR A 471 -10.47 8.12 -20.03
C THR A 471 -9.62 8.89 -21.02
N LEU A 472 -8.30 8.82 -20.86
CA LEU A 472 -7.32 9.35 -21.79
C LEU A 472 -6.91 8.26 -22.76
N LEU A 473 -7.11 8.50 -24.06
CA LEU A 473 -6.58 7.67 -25.14
C LEU A 473 -5.50 8.44 -25.89
N ILE A 474 -4.32 7.85 -26.03
CA ILE A 474 -3.24 8.36 -26.88
C ILE A 474 -2.89 7.29 -27.90
N ARG A 475 -3.04 7.61 -29.19
CA ARG A 475 -2.77 6.66 -30.27
C ARG A 475 -1.52 7.06 -31.05
N MET A 476 -0.72 6.07 -31.46
CA MET A 476 0.50 6.32 -32.26
C MET A 476 0.20 6.89 -33.66
N SER A 477 -1.01 6.67 -34.17
CA SER A 477 -1.55 7.27 -35.40
C SER A 477 -2.59 8.37 -35.06
N PRO A 478 -2.73 9.41 -35.90
CA PRO A 478 -3.69 10.49 -35.65
C PRO A 478 -5.13 9.98 -35.73
N TRP A 479 -6.00 10.50 -34.88
CA TRP A 479 -7.45 10.24 -34.92
C TRP A 479 -8.10 10.89 -36.14
N THR A 480 -8.98 10.15 -36.82
CA THR A 480 -9.80 10.69 -37.89
C THR A 480 -11.11 11.25 -37.34
N GLU A 481 -11.69 12.24 -38.02
CA GLU A 481 -12.99 12.81 -37.62
C GLU A 481 -14.09 11.73 -37.53
N THR A 482 -14.07 10.76 -38.46
CA THR A 482 -15.02 9.64 -38.48
C THR A 482 -14.91 8.76 -37.23
N GLU A 483 -13.69 8.47 -36.78
CA GLU A 483 -13.45 7.70 -35.54
C GLU A 483 -13.90 8.48 -34.30
N VAL A 484 -13.63 9.79 -34.26
CA VAL A 484 -14.07 10.65 -33.15
C VAL A 484 -15.60 10.67 -33.06
N SER A 485 -16.30 10.90 -34.17
CA SER A 485 -17.77 10.89 -34.20
C SER A 485 -18.36 9.51 -33.84
N MET A 486 -17.72 8.42 -34.27
CA MET A 486 -18.12 7.07 -33.88
C MET A 486 -18.00 6.87 -32.36
N LEU A 487 -16.89 7.32 -31.77
CA LEU A 487 -16.62 7.18 -30.34
C LEU A 487 -17.54 8.05 -29.49
N GLU A 488 -17.82 9.29 -29.91
CA GLU A 488 -18.81 10.14 -29.27
C GLU A 488 -20.17 9.46 -29.24
N HIS A 489 -20.62 8.90 -30.37
CA HIS A 489 -21.90 8.22 -30.41
C HIS A 489 -21.93 6.93 -29.57
N TRP A 490 -20.82 6.19 -29.50
CA TRP A 490 -20.71 4.97 -28.73
C TRP A 490 -20.70 5.22 -27.22
N PHE A 491 -19.86 6.15 -26.75
CA PHE A 491 -19.65 6.41 -25.31
C PHE A 491 -20.89 7.02 -24.64
N TRP A 492 -21.72 7.69 -25.42
CA TRP A 492 -22.92 8.39 -24.96
C TRP A 492 -24.24 7.66 -25.23
N ARG A 493 -24.18 6.43 -25.73
CA ARG A 493 -25.34 5.52 -25.79
C ARG A 493 -25.56 4.86 -24.43
#